data_AF-A0A1Z4NCR3-F1
#
_entry.id   AF-A0A1Z4NCR3-F1
#
_cell.length_a   1.000
_cell.length_b   1.000
_cell.length_c   1.000
_cell.angle_alpha   90.00
_cell.angle_beta   90.00
_cell.angle_gamma   90.00
#
_symmetry.space_group_name_H-M   'P 1'
#
loop_
_entity.id
_entity.type
_entity.pdbx_description
1 polymer ?
#
loop_
_entity_poly.entity_id
_entity_poly.type
_entity_poly.pdbx_seq_one_letter_code
_entity_poly.pdbx_strand_id
1 'polypeptide(L)'
;MKIHRIPDPHQFYKHVQDYLLRQEATHNLNLGICDRLIRSTDQYPLDNYLASIEDDDTIIGVVMRTPPFGLLLSTITNPDAIPLIIRDVHDYYQTLPGVNAPSRESLAFAQAWRNYTGNTYQPKRATRILQLTRVEAPNSVPGELCLVTEDERELLKTWYEEFCREALGEINVASDIWVVNH
;
A
#
# COMPACT_ATOMS: atom_id res chain seq x y z
N MET A 1 -16.57 -14.67 12.13
CA MET A 1 -15.87 -13.93 11.04
C MET A 1 -16.78 -13.55 9.88
N LYS A 2 -16.82 -12.27 9.51
CA LYS A 2 -17.55 -11.71 8.36
C LYS A 2 -16.69 -10.66 7.62
N ILE A 3 -16.99 -10.41 6.35
CA ILE A 3 -16.43 -9.28 5.58
C ILE A 3 -17.46 -8.16 5.55
N HIS A 4 -17.02 -6.95 5.85
CA HIS A 4 -17.84 -5.76 5.76
C HIS A 4 -17.20 -4.80 4.75
N ARG A 5 -17.76 -4.76 3.53
CA ARG A 5 -17.33 -3.85 2.46
C ARG A 5 -17.95 -2.47 2.68
N ILE A 6 -17.11 -1.44 2.71
CA ILE A 6 -17.51 -0.05 2.94
C ILE A 6 -16.96 0.81 1.80
N PRO A 7 -17.71 1.00 0.70
CA PRO A 7 -17.17 1.66 -0.50
C PRO A 7 -16.81 3.13 -0.31
N ASP A 8 -17.49 3.81 0.62
CA ASP A 8 -17.25 5.23 0.92
C ASP A 8 -15.95 5.39 1.75
N PRO A 9 -14.92 6.10 1.25
CA PRO A 9 -13.65 6.23 1.94
C PRO A 9 -13.73 6.89 3.32
N HIS A 10 -14.66 7.84 3.51
CA HIS A 10 -14.83 8.52 4.79
C HIS A 10 -15.40 7.57 5.85
N GLN A 11 -16.46 6.85 5.50
CA GLN A 11 -17.07 5.84 6.37
C GLN A 11 -16.09 4.70 6.65
N PHE A 12 -15.38 4.23 5.63
CA PHE A 12 -14.38 3.19 5.76
C PHE A 12 -13.28 3.60 6.74
N TYR A 13 -12.66 4.76 6.54
CA TYR A 13 -11.60 5.24 7.43
C TYR A 13 -12.10 5.42 8.86
N LYS A 14 -13.28 6.03 9.05
CA LYS A 14 -13.88 6.18 10.38
C LYS A 14 -14.06 4.84 11.09
N HIS A 15 -14.38 3.78 10.34
CA HIS A 15 -14.58 2.42 10.85
C HIS A 15 -13.27 1.72 11.21
N VAL A 16 -12.23 1.85 10.39
CA VAL A 16 -10.99 1.06 10.54
C VAL A 16 -9.82 1.79 11.20
N GLN A 17 -9.88 3.12 11.37
CA GLN A 17 -8.75 3.93 11.85
C GLN A 17 -8.17 3.42 13.18
N ASP A 18 -9.01 3.10 14.16
CA ASP A 18 -8.55 2.68 15.49
C ASP A 18 -7.81 1.35 15.43
N TYR A 19 -8.18 0.46 14.50
CA TYR A 19 -7.47 -0.78 14.26
C TYR A 19 -6.10 -0.51 13.63
N LEU A 20 -6.06 0.31 12.58
CA LEU A 20 -4.82 0.61 11.84
C LEU A 20 -3.81 1.36 12.73
N LEU A 21 -4.26 2.32 13.54
CA LEU A 21 -3.42 3.15 14.40
C LEU A 21 -2.72 2.36 15.54
N ARG A 22 -3.21 1.18 15.92
CA ARG A 22 -2.53 0.31 16.90
C ARG A 22 -1.11 -0.07 16.48
N GLN A 23 -0.86 -0.15 15.18
CA GLN A 23 0.45 -0.39 14.60
C GLN A 23 0.66 0.57 13.43
N GLU A 24 0.59 1.87 13.69
CA GLU A 24 0.62 2.94 12.69
C GLU A 24 1.76 2.76 11.66
N ALA A 25 2.98 2.50 12.11
CA ALA A 25 4.12 2.30 11.22
C ALA A 25 3.89 1.10 10.28
N THR A 26 3.44 -0.03 10.81
CA THR A 26 3.11 -1.24 10.03
C THR A 26 1.99 -0.99 9.01
N HIS A 27 1.04 -0.13 9.36
CA HIS A 27 -0.15 0.18 8.56
C HIS A 27 -0.05 1.51 7.80
N ASN A 28 1.15 2.08 7.68
CA ASN A 28 1.34 3.42 7.12
C ASN A 28 0.78 3.56 5.69
N LEU A 29 0.89 2.51 4.87
CA LEU A 29 0.39 2.51 3.51
C LEU A 29 -1.13 2.44 3.48
N ASN A 30 -1.75 1.64 4.35
CA ASN A 30 -3.21 1.63 4.51
C ASN A 30 -3.73 3.02 4.89
N LEU A 31 -3.10 3.63 5.90
CA LEU A 31 -3.46 4.97 6.38
C LEU A 31 -3.27 6.04 5.29
N GLY A 32 -2.13 6.01 4.59
CA GLY A 32 -1.84 6.96 3.51
C GLY A 32 -2.80 6.83 2.32
N ILE A 33 -3.20 5.60 1.95
CA ILE A 33 -4.21 5.41 0.90
C ILE A 33 -5.57 5.91 1.38
N CYS A 34 -5.98 5.68 2.63
CA CYS A 34 -7.22 6.24 3.17
C CYS A 34 -7.25 7.77 3.09
N ASP A 35 -6.20 8.45 3.56
CA ASP A 35 -6.09 9.92 3.48
C ASP A 35 -6.18 10.40 2.02
N ARG A 36 -5.48 9.73 1.10
CA ARG A 36 -5.51 10.09 -0.32
C ARG A 36 -6.89 9.91 -0.96
N LEU A 37 -7.58 8.81 -0.66
CA LEU A 37 -8.94 8.57 -1.15
C LEU A 37 -9.93 9.60 -0.60
N ILE A 38 -9.78 10.01 0.67
CA ILE A 38 -10.61 11.05 1.31
C ILE A 38 -10.37 12.43 0.67
N ARG A 39 -9.11 12.79 0.36
CA ARG A 39 -8.79 14.10 -0.23
C ARG A 39 -9.16 14.24 -1.70
N SER A 40 -9.39 13.13 -2.40
CA SER A 40 -9.59 13.13 -3.86
C SER A 40 -10.69 12.16 -4.27
N THR A 41 -11.81 12.16 -3.54
CA THR A 41 -12.95 11.26 -3.76
C THR A 41 -13.43 11.24 -5.21
N ASP A 42 -13.37 12.38 -5.90
CA ASP A 42 -13.88 12.55 -7.26
C ASP A 42 -12.93 12.02 -8.35
N GLN A 43 -11.70 11.63 -7.99
CA GLN A 43 -10.66 11.22 -8.94
C GLN A 43 -10.38 9.71 -8.95
N TYR A 44 -11.04 8.94 -8.07
CA TYR A 44 -10.81 7.51 -7.95
C TYR A 44 -11.94 6.68 -8.58
N PRO A 45 -11.60 5.59 -9.29
CA PRO A 45 -12.60 4.75 -9.94
C PRO A 45 -13.49 4.03 -8.91
N LEU A 46 -14.71 3.70 -9.35
CA LEU A 46 -15.75 3.04 -8.56
C LEU A 46 -15.42 1.59 -8.17
N ASP A 47 -14.33 1.03 -8.68
CA ASP A 47 -13.93 -0.36 -8.47
C ASP A 47 -12.90 -0.53 -7.33
N ASN A 48 -12.76 0.48 -6.46
CA ASN A 48 -12.03 0.32 -5.20
C ASN A 48 -12.68 -0.75 -4.32
N TYR A 49 -11.86 -1.61 -3.75
CA TYR A 49 -12.30 -2.57 -2.75
C TYR A 49 -11.81 -2.10 -1.39
N LEU A 50 -12.74 -1.79 -0.49
CA LEU A 50 -12.45 -1.33 0.87
C LEU A 50 -13.27 -2.18 1.83
N ALA A 51 -12.61 -2.96 2.68
CA ALA A 51 -13.31 -3.85 3.62
C ALA A 51 -12.58 -4.05 4.94
N SER A 52 -13.34 -4.22 6.01
CA SER A 52 -12.89 -4.79 7.28
C SER A 52 -13.21 -6.29 7.34
N ILE A 53 -12.37 -7.02 8.06
CA ILE A 53 -12.63 -8.39 8.49
C ILE A 53 -12.97 -8.34 9.97
N GLU A 54 -14.13 -8.87 10.34
CA GLU A 54 -14.67 -8.75 11.70
C GLU A 54 -14.95 -10.12 12.30
N ASP A 55 -14.54 -10.32 13.54
CA ASP A 55 -14.88 -11.48 14.36
C ASP A 55 -15.51 -11.00 15.66
N ASP A 56 -16.73 -11.43 15.96
CA ASP A 56 -17.56 -10.92 17.08
C ASP A 56 -17.52 -9.38 17.20
N ASP A 57 -17.78 -8.70 16.07
CA ASP A 57 -17.75 -7.24 15.90
C ASP A 57 -16.41 -6.55 16.22
N THR A 58 -15.34 -7.33 16.40
CA THR A 58 -13.97 -6.84 16.52
C THR A 58 -13.29 -6.90 15.16
N ILE A 59 -12.70 -5.78 14.72
CA ILE A 59 -11.88 -5.76 13.50
C ILE A 59 -10.61 -6.58 13.75
N ILE A 60 -10.41 -7.61 12.93
CA ILE A 60 -9.24 -8.50 12.97
C ILE A 60 -8.29 -8.28 11.80
N GLY A 61 -8.71 -7.50 10.79
CA GLY A 61 -7.93 -7.17 9.61
C GLY A 61 -8.63 -6.17 8.68
N VAL A 62 -7.86 -5.59 7.76
CA VAL A 62 -8.30 -4.60 6.78
C VAL A 62 -7.78 -5.01 5.40
N VAL A 63 -8.65 -4.91 4.40
CA VAL A 63 -8.36 -5.28 3.01
C VAL A 63 -8.72 -4.10 2.12
N MET A 64 -7.75 -3.67 1.32
CA MET A 64 -7.91 -2.54 0.41
C MET A 64 -7.40 -2.91 -0.98
N ARG A 65 -8.01 -2.38 -2.02
CA ARG A 65 -7.42 -2.33 -3.35
C ARG A 65 -7.86 -1.06 -4.05
N THR A 66 -6.88 -0.34 -4.58
CA THR A 66 -7.09 0.78 -5.49
C THR A 66 -6.51 0.40 -6.84
N PRO A 67 -7.32 -0.04 -7.81
CA PRO A 67 -6.82 -0.43 -9.12
C PRO A 67 -6.02 0.70 -9.78
N PRO A 68 -4.94 0.38 -10.53
CA PRO A 68 -4.50 -0.95 -10.96
C PRO A 68 -3.62 -1.70 -9.93
N PHE A 69 -3.41 -1.17 -8.72
CA PHE A 69 -2.50 -1.76 -7.74
C PHE A 69 -3.00 -3.11 -7.21
N GLY A 70 -2.09 -3.88 -6.62
CA GLY A 70 -2.39 -5.15 -5.96
C GLY A 70 -3.24 -4.98 -4.70
N LEU A 71 -3.73 -6.10 -4.18
CA LEU A 71 -4.47 -6.14 -2.91
C LEU A 71 -3.53 -5.73 -1.77
N LEU A 72 -3.97 -4.83 -0.91
CA LEU A 72 -3.26 -4.40 0.29
C LEU A 72 -3.95 -5.00 1.52
N LEU A 73 -3.18 -5.73 2.34
CA LEU A 73 -3.66 -6.27 3.61
C LEU A 73 -2.93 -5.60 4.78
N SER A 74 -3.66 -5.28 5.84
CA SER A 74 -3.07 -5.01 7.15
C SER A 74 -2.49 -6.28 7.77
N THR A 75 -1.99 -6.20 9.01
CA THR A 75 -1.87 -7.42 9.83
C THR A 75 -3.21 -8.14 9.90
N ILE A 76 -3.21 -9.46 9.94
CA ILE A 76 -4.44 -10.27 10.12
C ILE A 76 -4.27 -11.07 11.41
N THR A 77 -5.03 -10.70 12.43
CA THR A 77 -4.86 -11.27 13.79
C THR A 77 -5.32 -12.72 13.88
N ASN A 78 -6.34 -13.11 13.12
CA ASN A 78 -6.79 -14.50 12.97
C ASN A 78 -6.55 -15.00 11.53
N PRO A 79 -5.58 -15.89 11.27
CA PRO A 79 -5.25 -16.36 9.93
C PRO A 79 -6.39 -17.16 9.25
N ASP A 80 -7.35 -17.68 10.01
CA ASP A 80 -8.52 -18.38 9.46
C ASP A 80 -9.44 -17.46 8.64
N ALA A 81 -9.21 -16.15 8.72
CA ALA A 81 -9.85 -15.16 7.85
C ALA A 81 -9.37 -15.23 6.39
N ILE A 82 -8.17 -15.73 6.11
CA ILE A 82 -7.57 -15.66 4.76
C ILE A 82 -8.44 -16.35 3.68
N PRO A 83 -8.97 -17.57 3.88
CA PRO A 83 -9.89 -18.18 2.92
C PRO A 83 -11.17 -17.37 2.68
N LEU A 84 -11.65 -16.64 3.68
CA LEU A 84 -12.80 -15.75 3.53
C LEU A 84 -12.46 -14.55 2.63
N ILE A 85 -11.31 -13.90 2.87
CA ILE A 85 -10.80 -12.80 2.04
C ILE A 85 -10.64 -13.24 0.59
N ILE A 86 -10.02 -14.41 0.36
CA ILE A 86 -9.74 -14.91 -0.98
C ILE A 86 -11.01 -15.12 -1.78
N ARG A 87 -12.02 -15.79 -1.21
CA ARG A 87 -13.30 -16.02 -1.90
C ARG A 87 -13.95 -14.71 -2.28
N ASP A 88 -14.06 -13.79 -1.33
CA ASP A 88 -14.75 -12.52 -1.53
C ASP A 88 -14.05 -11.62 -2.57
N VAL A 89 -12.72 -11.55 -2.53
CA VAL A 89 -11.91 -10.80 -3.49
C VAL A 89 -11.91 -11.46 -4.87
N HIS A 90 -11.85 -12.80 -4.93
CA HIS A 90 -11.93 -13.54 -6.18
C HIS A 90 -13.30 -13.37 -6.85
N ASP A 91 -14.39 -13.43 -6.09
CA ASP A 91 -15.74 -13.20 -6.63
C ASP A 91 -15.87 -11.79 -7.22
N TYR A 92 -15.18 -10.80 -6.64
CA TYR A 92 -15.21 -9.41 -7.10
C TYR A 92 -14.29 -9.12 -8.31
N TYR A 93 -13.04 -9.60 -8.32
CA TYR A 93 -12.06 -9.26 -9.37
C TYR A 93 -11.65 -10.41 -10.30
N GLN A 94 -11.95 -11.67 -9.94
CA GLN A 94 -11.52 -12.91 -10.59
C GLN A 94 -10.00 -13.14 -10.63
N THR A 95 -9.21 -12.10 -10.82
CA THR A 95 -7.74 -12.13 -10.87
C THR A 95 -7.15 -10.98 -10.06
N LEU A 96 -5.90 -11.14 -9.61
CA LEU A 96 -5.17 -10.12 -8.88
C LEU A 96 -3.76 -9.93 -9.48
N PRO A 97 -3.30 -8.68 -9.65
CA PRO A 97 -1.93 -8.42 -10.11
C PRO A 97 -0.88 -8.66 -9.03
N GLY A 98 -1.29 -8.82 -7.77
CA GLY A 98 -0.43 -9.13 -6.64
C GLY A 98 -1.10 -8.82 -5.29
N VAL A 99 -0.37 -9.12 -4.22
CA VAL A 99 -0.72 -8.77 -2.83
C VAL A 99 0.47 -8.07 -2.18
N ASN A 100 0.19 -7.01 -1.42
CA ASN A 100 1.14 -6.30 -0.56
C ASN A 100 0.62 -6.37 0.87
N ALA A 101 1.43 -6.87 1.78
CA ALA A 101 1.07 -7.08 3.18
C ALA A 101 2.36 -7.31 3.99
N PRO A 102 2.31 -7.33 5.33
CA PRO A 102 3.42 -7.86 6.11
C PRO A 102 3.76 -9.30 5.65
N SER A 103 5.03 -9.68 5.79
CA SER A 103 5.57 -10.86 5.08
C SER A 103 4.80 -12.15 5.38
N ARG A 104 4.35 -12.34 6.61
CA ARG A 104 3.56 -13.50 7.03
C ARG A 104 2.22 -13.55 6.30
N GLU A 105 1.48 -12.46 6.29
CA GLU A 105 0.17 -12.32 5.64
C GLU A 105 0.29 -12.44 4.12
N SER A 106 1.30 -11.81 3.52
CA SER A 106 1.52 -11.90 2.06
C SER A 106 1.78 -13.33 1.60
N LEU A 107 2.57 -14.08 2.36
CA LEU A 107 2.91 -15.47 2.04
C LEU A 107 1.70 -16.38 2.24
N ALA A 108 1.01 -16.23 3.37
CA ALA A 108 -0.18 -17.02 3.67
C ALA A 108 -1.30 -16.76 2.64
N PHE A 109 -1.51 -15.50 2.25
CA PHE A 109 -2.45 -15.14 1.18
C PHE A 109 -2.03 -15.76 -0.16
N ALA A 110 -0.77 -15.62 -0.56
CA ALA A 110 -0.30 -16.14 -1.85
C ALA A 110 -0.41 -17.68 -1.94
N GLN A 111 -0.07 -18.39 -0.86
CA GLN A 111 -0.23 -19.85 -0.76
C GLN A 111 -1.70 -20.26 -0.88
N ALA A 112 -2.58 -19.61 -0.12
CA ALA A 112 -4.01 -19.93 -0.15
C ALA A 112 -4.65 -19.53 -1.50
N TRP A 113 -4.24 -18.42 -2.11
CA TRP A 113 -4.71 -17.99 -3.44
C TRP A 113 -4.32 -19.00 -4.51
N ARG A 114 -3.08 -19.53 -4.48
CA ARG A 114 -2.63 -20.61 -5.34
C ARG A 114 -3.48 -21.87 -5.18
N ASN A 115 -3.76 -22.27 -3.94
CA ASN A 115 -4.58 -23.45 -3.67
C ASN A 115 -6.02 -23.27 -4.16
N TYR A 116 -6.55 -22.05 -4.08
CA TYR A 116 -7.92 -21.74 -4.49
C TYR A 116 -8.10 -21.58 -6.02
N THR A 117 -7.14 -20.93 -6.70
CA THR A 117 -7.26 -20.56 -8.12
C THR A 117 -6.40 -21.40 -9.07
N GLY A 118 -5.38 -22.08 -8.56
CA GLY A 118 -4.35 -22.73 -9.37
C GLY A 118 -3.23 -21.78 -9.86
N ASN A 119 -3.36 -20.46 -9.66
CA ASN A 119 -2.36 -19.49 -10.11
C ASN A 119 -1.03 -19.66 -9.37
N THR A 120 0.08 -19.41 -10.05
CA THR A 120 1.40 -19.34 -9.44
C THR A 120 1.65 -17.96 -8.83
N TYR A 121 2.61 -17.89 -7.91
CA TYR A 121 3.06 -16.62 -7.32
C TYR A 121 4.58 -16.63 -7.19
N GLN A 122 5.17 -15.43 -7.17
CA GLN A 122 6.58 -15.21 -6.88
C GLN A 122 6.76 -13.92 -6.08
N PRO A 123 7.76 -13.82 -5.19
CA PRO A 123 8.09 -12.56 -4.55
C PRO A 123 8.42 -11.48 -5.59
N LYS A 124 7.76 -10.33 -5.51
CA LYS A 124 8.03 -9.18 -6.40
C LYS A 124 9.08 -8.24 -5.82
N ARG A 125 8.90 -7.83 -4.57
CA ARG A 125 9.80 -6.91 -3.85
C ARG A 125 9.68 -7.18 -2.36
N ALA A 126 10.81 -7.13 -1.65
CA ALA A 126 10.84 -7.10 -0.20
C ALA A 126 11.19 -5.69 0.25
N THR A 127 10.27 -5.04 0.97
CA THR A 127 10.46 -3.70 1.53
C THR A 127 10.57 -3.78 3.04
N ARG A 128 11.09 -2.71 3.64
CA ARG A 128 11.12 -2.54 5.10
C ARG A 128 10.23 -1.38 5.49
N ILE A 129 9.57 -1.54 6.63
CA ILE A 129 8.88 -0.47 7.33
C ILE A 129 9.83 0.07 8.38
N LEU A 130 10.03 1.38 8.39
CA LEU A 130 10.86 2.07 9.36
C LEU A 130 9.96 2.95 10.23
N GLN A 131 10.15 2.85 11.54
CA GLN A 131 9.49 3.72 12.51
C GLN A 131 10.54 4.64 13.12
N LEU A 132 10.31 5.94 13.03
CA LEU A 132 11.13 6.92 13.72
C LEU A 132 10.84 6.86 15.22
N THR A 133 11.82 6.44 16.01
CA THR A 133 11.72 6.37 17.47
C THR A 133 12.51 7.50 18.14
N ARG A 134 13.59 7.95 17.51
CA ARG A 134 14.45 9.03 17.98
C ARG A 134 15.13 9.69 16.79
N VAL A 135 15.27 11.00 16.85
CA VAL A 135 16.11 11.77 15.91
C VAL A 135 17.49 11.93 16.55
N GLU A 136 18.53 11.51 15.84
CA GLU A 136 19.92 11.78 16.20
C GLU A 136 20.50 12.80 15.21
N ALA A 137 21.20 13.81 15.72
CA ALA A 137 21.80 14.82 14.86
C ALA A 137 22.85 14.15 13.96
N PRO A 138 22.79 14.33 12.63
CA PRO A 138 23.77 13.74 11.74
C PRO A 138 25.14 14.41 11.95
N ASN A 139 26.21 13.68 11.63
CA ASN A 139 27.52 14.29 11.49
C ASN A 139 27.47 15.35 10.37
N SER A 140 28.17 16.46 10.57
CA SER A 140 28.27 17.49 9.53
C SER A 140 28.91 16.88 8.28
N VAL A 141 28.23 17.02 7.14
CA VAL A 141 28.77 16.72 5.81
C VAL A 141 28.97 18.03 5.06
N PRO A 142 29.93 18.12 4.12
CA PRO A 142 30.01 19.26 3.22
C PRO A 142 28.73 19.41 2.41
N GLY A 143 28.24 20.64 2.28
CA GLY A 143 26.99 20.98 1.59
C GLY A 143 25.91 21.50 2.52
N GLU A 144 24.85 22.05 1.94
CA GLU A 144 23.68 22.56 2.65
C GLU A 144 22.39 22.13 1.94
N LEU A 145 21.30 22.01 2.69
CA LEU A 145 19.98 21.81 2.11
C LEU A 145 19.56 23.10 1.42
N CYS A 146 19.45 23.09 0.10
CA CYS A 146 18.91 24.20 -0.68
C CYS A 146 17.50 23.89 -1.17
N LEU A 147 16.72 24.96 -1.38
CA LEU A 147 15.49 24.85 -2.17
C LEU A 147 15.88 24.81 -3.65
N VAL A 148 15.26 23.91 -4.39
CA VAL A 148 15.48 23.82 -5.84
C VAL A 148 14.77 24.97 -6.55
N THR A 149 15.38 25.42 -7.63
CA THR A 149 14.94 26.48 -8.53
C THR A 149 14.60 25.89 -9.90
N GLU A 150 13.92 26.68 -10.74
CA GLU A 150 13.54 26.24 -12.08
C GLU A 150 14.75 25.89 -12.96
N ASP A 151 15.89 26.56 -12.75
CA ASP A 151 17.14 26.32 -13.49
C ASP A 151 17.74 24.93 -13.24
N GLU A 152 17.36 24.27 -12.14
CA GLU A 152 17.86 22.95 -11.73
C GLU A 152 16.94 21.81 -12.19
N ARG A 153 15.83 22.10 -12.89
CA ARG A 153 14.87 21.10 -13.38
C ARG A 153 15.52 19.99 -14.19
N GLU A 154 16.39 20.34 -15.15
CA GLU A 154 17.04 19.35 -16.01
C GLU A 154 18.05 18.48 -15.25
N LEU A 155 18.68 19.03 -14.20
CA LEU A 155 19.55 18.28 -13.30
C LEU A 155 18.75 17.26 -12.50
N LEU A 156 17.63 17.67 -11.91
CA LEU A 156 16.75 16.80 -11.14
C LEU A 156 16.18 15.65 -11.98
N LYS A 157 15.74 15.94 -13.22
CA LYS A 157 15.28 14.93 -14.17
C LYS A 157 16.37 13.91 -14.44
N THR A 158 17.59 14.38 -14.70
CA THR A 158 18.74 13.50 -14.94
C THR A 158 19.01 12.60 -13.74
N TRP A 159 19.12 13.17 -12.53
CA TRP A 159 19.35 12.41 -11.30
C TRP A 159 18.26 11.38 -11.02
N TYR A 160 17.00 11.75 -11.23
CA TYR A 160 15.87 10.84 -11.06
C TYR A 160 15.99 9.64 -12.01
N GLU A 161 16.25 9.89 -13.31
CA GLU A 161 16.38 8.81 -14.29
C GLU A 161 17.59 7.91 -14.03
N GLU A 162 18.74 8.51 -13.69
CA GLU A 162 19.95 7.76 -13.33
C GLU A 162 19.70 6.88 -12.12
N PHE A 163 19.11 7.45 -11.05
CA PHE A 163 18.71 6.69 -9.87
C PHE A 163 17.75 5.54 -10.22
N CYS A 164 16.73 5.81 -11.04
CA CYS A 164 15.76 4.78 -11.45
C CYS A 164 16.44 3.64 -12.23
N ARG A 165 17.34 3.95 -13.17
CA ARG A 165 18.09 2.93 -13.91
C ARG A 165 18.99 2.10 -13.00
N GLU A 166 19.70 2.74 -12.07
CA GLU A 166 20.63 2.04 -11.17
C GLU A 166 19.90 1.23 -10.10
N ALA A 167 18.96 1.85 -9.38
CA ALA A 167 18.33 1.25 -8.21
C ALA A 167 17.14 0.34 -8.56
N LEU A 168 16.41 0.65 -9.63
CA LEU A 168 15.17 -0.03 -9.99
C LEU A 168 15.27 -0.82 -11.30
N GLY A 169 16.26 -0.53 -12.16
CA GLY A 169 16.42 -1.14 -13.47
C GLY A 169 15.41 -0.65 -14.52
N GLU A 170 14.52 0.27 -14.17
CA GLU A 170 13.45 0.79 -15.02
C GLU A 170 13.05 2.22 -14.62
N ILE A 171 12.51 2.98 -15.56
CA ILE A 171 11.92 4.31 -15.31
C ILE A 171 10.40 4.15 -15.33
N ASN A 172 9.78 4.21 -14.15
CA ASN A 172 8.35 3.95 -13.99
C ASN A 172 7.46 5.19 -14.20
N VAL A 173 8.01 6.40 -14.05
CA VAL A 173 7.34 7.67 -14.33
C VAL A 173 8.31 8.50 -15.18
N ALA A 174 7.82 9.11 -16.26
CA ALA A 174 8.68 9.99 -17.06
C ALA A 174 9.17 11.17 -16.19
N SER A 175 10.44 11.53 -16.31
CA SER A 175 11.07 12.56 -15.47
C SER A 175 10.37 13.91 -15.56
N ASP A 176 9.85 14.28 -16.74
CA ASP A 176 9.02 15.48 -16.96
C ASP A 176 7.74 15.51 -16.13
N ILE A 177 7.13 14.34 -15.90
CA ILE A 177 5.92 14.21 -15.07
C ILE A 177 6.31 14.19 -13.60
N TRP A 178 7.41 13.52 -13.26
CA TRP A 178 7.86 13.37 -11.88
C TRP A 178 8.15 14.73 -11.23
N VAL A 179 8.92 15.58 -11.91
CA VAL A 179 9.38 16.90 -11.40
C VAL A 179 8.26 17.96 -11.30
N VAL A 180 7.08 17.71 -11.84
CA VAL A 180 5.91 18.60 -11.72
C VAL A 180 5.04 18.21 -10.52
N ASN A 181 5.09 16.93 -10.12
CA ASN A 181 4.25 16.36 -9.07
C ASN A 181 4.96 16.20 -7.72
N HIS A 182 6.25 16.55 -7.64
CA HIS A 182 7.12 16.48 -6.47
C HIS A 182 8.03 17.71 -6.43
#